data_AF-A0A843VKD4-F1
#
_entry.id   AF-A0A843VKD4-F1
#
_cell.length_a   1.000
_cell.length_b   1.000
_cell.length_c   1.000
_cell.angle_alpha   90.00
_cell.angle_beta   90.00
_cell.angle_gamma   90.00
#
_symmetry.space_group_name_H-M   'P 1'
#
loop_
_entity.id
_entity.type
_entity.pdbx_description
1 polymer ?
#
loop_
_entity_poly.entity_id
_entity_poly.type
_entity_poly.pdbx_seq_one_letter_code
_entity_poly.pdbx_strand_id
1 'polypeptide(L)'
;MFTRPEDLPRARVVWESTAQTNFRKSMWEARDKAAKTTGSLDPTGWMDYGPMWMRRDYWESLCHRWATGPWQERSQAAKRNRAAHLEKNRHELEHAPTFRELFDRTHKRKGTDDYVSESTSTIVETYDRTMADRYVEDTPSHSWIRRPGST
;
A
#
# COMPACT_ATOMS: atom_id res chain seq x y z
N MET A 1 -0.37 30.48 -9.00
CA MET A 1 0.42 31.54 -8.35
C MET A 1 -0.25 31.80 -7.01
N PHE A 2 0.44 31.56 -5.88
CA PHE A 2 -0.13 31.75 -4.54
C PHE A 2 -0.17 33.24 -4.24
N THR A 3 -1.37 33.83 -4.19
CA THR A 3 -1.56 35.28 -4.18
C THR A 3 -1.85 35.83 -2.79
N ARG A 4 -2.13 34.97 -1.80
CA ARG A 4 -2.41 35.40 -0.41
C ARG A 4 -1.35 34.88 0.57
N PRO A 5 -1.01 35.64 1.63
CA PRO A 5 0.00 35.24 2.63
C PRO A 5 -0.29 33.89 3.30
N GLU A 6 -1.57 33.55 3.49
CA GLU A 6 -2.05 32.29 4.07
C GLU A 6 -1.91 31.06 3.13
N ASP A 7 -1.70 31.29 1.83
CA ASP A 7 -1.60 30.22 0.84
C ASP A 7 -0.27 29.48 0.93
N LEU A 8 0.82 30.18 1.27
CA LEU A 8 2.16 29.58 1.34
C LEU A 8 2.30 28.56 2.48
N PRO A 9 1.85 28.83 3.73
CA PRO A 9 1.83 27.82 4.78
C PRO A 9 0.94 26.62 4.43
N ARG A 10 -0.23 26.84 3.82
CA ARG A 10 -1.15 25.77 3.41
C ARG A 10 -0.55 24.92 2.28
N ALA A 11 0.03 25.56 1.28
CA ALA A 11 0.73 24.90 0.18
C ALA A 11 1.91 24.08 0.69
N ARG A 12 2.65 24.59 1.68
CA ARG A 12 3.74 23.84 2.33
C ARG A 12 3.22 22.59 3.05
N VAL A 13 2.14 22.69 3.81
CA VAL A 13 1.53 21.53 4.49
C VAL A 13 1.06 20.48 3.48
N VAL A 14 0.36 20.92 2.42
CA VAL A 14 -0.09 20.01 1.35
C VAL A 14 1.10 19.38 0.63
N TRP A 15 2.15 20.16 0.33
CA TRP A 15 3.38 19.66 -0.28
C TRP A 15 4.10 18.66 0.60
N GLU A 16 4.30 18.96 1.89
CA GLU A 16 4.96 18.06 2.84
C GLU A 16 4.16 16.76 3.03
N SER A 17 2.83 16.83 3.12
CA SER A 17 1.95 15.65 3.21
C SER A 17 1.99 14.81 1.94
N THR A 18 1.93 15.46 0.78
CA THR A 18 2.01 14.80 -0.54
C THR A 18 3.38 14.17 -0.75
N ALA A 19 4.44 14.90 -0.41
CA ALA A 19 5.82 14.41 -0.47
C ALA A 19 6.02 13.22 0.47
N GLN A 20 5.51 13.25 1.70
CA GLN A 20 5.60 12.11 2.63
C GLN A 20 4.87 10.87 2.12
N THR A 21 3.65 11.05 1.59
CA THR A 21 2.85 9.95 1.04
C THR A 21 3.53 9.33 -0.18
N ASN A 22 3.97 10.18 -1.11
CA ASN A 22 4.68 9.75 -2.31
C ASN A 22 6.05 9.17 -1.99
N PHE A 23 6.75 9.68 -0.96
CA PHE A 23 8.02 9.14 -0.52
C PHE A 23 7.85 7.72 0.02
N ARG A 24 6.83 7.45 0.85
CA ARG A 24 6.55 6.11 1.33
C ARG A 24 6.31 5.12 0.18
N LYS A 25 5.50 5.51 -0.81
CA LYS A 25 5.26 4.68 -2.01
C LYS A 25 6.55 4.47 -2.80
N SER A 26 7.29 5.54 -3.09
CA SER A 26 8.57 5.48 -3.82
C SER A 26 9.60 4.59 -3.13
N MET A 27 9.69 4.65 -1.79
CA MET A 27 10.55 3.78 -1.00
C MET A 27 10.12 2.31 -1.06
N TRP A 28 8.81 2.04 -1.08
CA TRP A 28 8.31 0.67 -1.24
C TRP A 28 8.65 0.13 -2.64
N GLU A 29 8.43 0.91 -3.69
CA GLU A 29 8.74 0.53 -5.07
C GLU A 29 10.24 0.29 -5.27
N ALA A 30 11.09 1.14 -4.69
CA ALA A 30 12.55 0.96 -4.75
C ALA A 30 12.99 -0.35 -4.09
N ARG A 31 12.44 -0.67 -2.91
CA ARG A 31 12.73 -1.93 -2.21
C ARG A 31 12.21 -3.16 -2.96
N ASP A 32 11.00 -3.08 -3.51
CA ASP A 32 10.40 -4.15 -4.30
C ASP A 32 11.24 -4.43 -5.56
N LYS A 33 11.68 -3.38 -6.25
CA LYS A 33 12.59 -3.48 -7.40
C LYS A 33 13.94 -4.11 -7.01
N ALA A 34 14.55 -3.67 -5.92
CA ALA A 34 15.80 -4.23 -5.43
C ALA A 34 15.66 -5.72 -5.10
N ALA A 35 14.61 -6.09 -4.35
CA ALA A 35 14.36 -7.48 -3.97
C ALA A 35 14.08 -8.39 -5.19
N LYS A 36 13.36 -7.90 -6.20
CA LYS A 36 13.13 -8.63 -7.45
C LYS A 36 14.41 -8.81 -8.27
N THR A 37 15.29 -7.81 -8.26
CA THR A 37 16.55 -7.85 -9.02
C THR A 37 17.54 -8.81 -8.36
N THR A 38 17.61 -8.84 -7.03
CA THR A 38 18.52 -9.73 -6.28
C THR A 38 17.95 -11.13 -6.08
N GLY A 39 16.63 -11.31 -6.27
CA GLY A 39 15.93 -12.54 -5.91
C GLY A 39 15.85 -12.79 -4.40
N SER A 40 16.20 -11.80 -3.57
CA SER A 40 16.28 -11.94 -2.11
C SER A 40 15.49 -10.86 -1.38
N LEU A 41 14.82 -11.26 -0.31
CA LEU A 41 14.17 -10.35 0.62
C LEU A 41 15.12 -9.78 1.68
N ASP A 42 16.39 -10.19 1.67
CA ASP A 42 17.41 -9.69 2.59
C ASP A 42 17.91 -8.30 2.15
N PRO A 43 17.72 -7.25 2.98
CA PRO A 43 18.18 -5.90 2.66
C PRO A 43 19.68 -5.76 2.45
N THR A 44 20.52 -6.66 2.99
CA THR A 44 21.98 -6.56 2.82
C THR A 44 22.40 -6.68 1.34
N GLY A 45 21.66 -7.46 0.55
CA GLY A 45 21.93 -7.62 -0.88
C GLY A 45 21.41 -6.47 -1.75
N TRP A 46 20.69 -5.49 -1.19
CA TRP A 46 20.03 -4.44 -1.96
C TRP A 46 20.91 -3.20 -2.19
N MET A 47 22.09 -3.10 -1.58
CA MET A 47 22.90 -1.88 -1.51
C MET A 47 23.25 -1.31 -2.90
N ASP A 48 23.54 -2.17 -3.87
CA ASP A 48 23.88 -1.77 -5.25
C ASP A 48 22.66 -1.48 -6.13
N TYR A 49 21.46 -1.72 -5.60
CA TYR A 49 20.18 -1.63 -6.33
C TYR A 49 19.32 -0.45 -5.86
N GLY A 50 19.99 0.60 -5.38
CA GLY A 50 19.33 1.84 -4.95
C GLY A 50 18.64 2.59 -6.09
N PRO A 51 17.60 3.39 -5.78
CA PRO A 51 16.94 4.20 -6.79
C PRO A 51 17.82 5.38 -7.24
N MET A 52 17.77 5.74 -8.53
CA MET A 52 18.59 6.84 -9.09
C MET A 52 18.36 8.20 -8.42
N TRP A 53 17.17 8.43 -7.86
CA TRP A 53 16.81 9.68 -7.19
C TRP A 53 17.31 9.77 -5.74
N MET A 54 17.92 8.70 -5.20
CA MET A 54 18.52 8.68 -3.87
C MET A 54 20.03 8.53 -3.98
N ARG A 55 20.76 9.27 -3.14
CA ARG A 55 22.21 9.05 -3.03
C ARG A 55 22.50 7.64 -2.50
N ARG A 56 23.54 7.02 -3.05
CA ARG A 56 23.95 5.65 -2.72
C ARG A 56 24.19 5.45 -1.22
N ASP A 57 24.89 6.38 -0.57
CA ASP A 57 25.22 6.31 0.86
C ASP A 57 23.98 6.34 1.76
N TYR A 58 22.95 7.11 1.38
CA TYR A 58 21.67 7.09 2.10
C TYR A 58 20.94 5.76 1.91
N TRP A 59 20.93 5.24 0.68
CA TRP A 59 20.32 3.94 0.40
C TRP A 59 21.01 2.80 1.16
N GLU A 60 22.33 2.77 1.14
CA GLU A 60 23.17 1.79 1.86
C GLU A 60 22.91 1.85 3.37
N SER A 61 22.89 3.05 3.95
CA SER A 61 22.56 3.27 5.36
C SER A 61 21.16 2.74 5.72
N LEU A 62 20.18 2.90 4.82
CA LEU A 62 18.84 2.36 5.00
C LEU A 62 18.81 0.84 4.90
N CYS A 63 19.55 0.25 3.97
CA CYS A 63 19.69 -1.20 3.84
C CYS A 63 20.24 -1.82 5.13
N HIS A 64 21.31 -1.25 5.69
CA HIS A 64 21.84 -1.66 6.99
C HIS A 64 20.79 -1.56 8.10
N ARG A 65 20.06 -0.44 8.16
CA ARG A 65 18.99 -0.25 9.16
C ARG A 65 17.89 -1.29 9.02
N TRP A 66 17.48 -1.62 7.80
CA TRP A 66 16.44 -2.63 7.54
C TRP A 66 16.91 -4.06 7.79
N ALA A 67 18.21 -4.31 7.67
CA ALA A 67 18.82 -5.60 8.02
C ALA A 67 18.84 -5.84 9.54
N THR A 68 18.63 -4.81 10.37
CA THR A 68 18.60 -4.99 11.83
C THR A 68 17.40 -5.82 12.29
N GLY A 69 17.63 -6.73 13.25
CA GLY A 69 16.59 -7.57 13.86
C GLY A 69 15.36 -6.78 14.35
N PRO A 70 15.51 -5.67 15.11
CA PRO A 70 14.38 -4.88 15.56
C PRO A 70 13.52 -4.32 14.43
N TRP A 71 14.12 -3.95 13.31
CA TRP A 71 13.37 -3.47 12.15
C TRP A 71 12.62 -4.61 11.47
N GLN A 72 13.28 -5.76 11.29
CA GLN A 72 12.67 -6.95 10.70
C GLN A 72 11.49 -7.46 11.54
N GLU A 73 11.63 -7.50 12.87
CA GLU A 73 10.56 -7.88 13.80
C GLU A 73 9.35 -6.96 13.66
N ARG A 74 9.56 -5.63 13.65
CA ARG A 74 8.48 -4.66 13.43
C ARG A 74 7.82 -4.85 12.07
N SER A 75 8.60 -5.09 11.03
CA SER A 75 8.10 -5.35 9.68
C SER A 75 7.23 -6.62 9.63
N GLN A 76 7.69 -7.71 10.25
CA GLN A 76 6.93 -8.96 10.34
C GLN A 76 5.69 -8.82 11.21
N ALA A 77 5.76 -8.13 12.34
CA ALA A 77 4.60 -7.83 13.18
C ALA A 77 3.55 -7.02 12.40
N ALA A 78 3.97 -5.98 11.67
CA ALA A 78 3.07 -5.21 10.82
C ALA A 78 2.44 -6.07 9.71
N LYS A 79 3.20 -7.01 9.13
CA LYS A 79 2.68 -7.97 8.13
C LYS A 79 1.63 -8.91 8.76
N ARG A 80 1.92 -9.47 9.93
CA ARG A 80 0.99 -10.33 10.68
C ARG A 80 -0.28 -9.57 11.06
N ASN A 81 -0.17 -8.34 11.54
CA ASN A 81 -1.32 -7.51 11.89
C ASN A 81 -2.21 -7.20 10.68
N ARG A 82 -1.63 -6.91 9.51
CA ARG A 82 -2.42 -6.74 8.27
C ARG A 82 -3.14 -8.02 7.87
N ALA A 83 -2.47 -9.17 7.95
CA ALA A 83 -3.09 -10.46 7.64
C ALA A 83 -4.23 -10.80 8.62
N ALA A 84 -4.01 -10.59 9.92
CA ALA A 84 -5.03 -10.80 10.95
C ALA A 84 -6.25 -9.87 10.77
N HIS A 85 -6.03 -8.61 10.38
CA HIS A 85 -7.12 -7.68 10.08
C HIS A 85 -7.96 -8.14 8.89
N LEU A 86 -7.32 -8.62 7.82
CA LEU A 86 -8.01 -9.17 6.66
C LEU A 86 -8.79 -10.44 7.02
N GLU A 87 -8.20 -11.32 7.84
CA GLU A 87 -8.87 -12.55 8.28
C GLU A 87 -10.07 -12.27 9.17
N LYS A 88 -9.95 -11.31 10.08
CA LYS A 88 -11.10 -10.84 10.88
C LYS A 88 -12.23 -10.33 9.98
N ASN A 89 -11.91 -9.51 8.98
CA ASN A 89 -12.92 -8.99 8.05
C ASN A 89 -13.58 -10.11 7.23
N ARG A 90 -12.86 -11.18 6.92
CA ARG A 90 -13.39 -12.38 6.25
C ARG A 90 -14.33 -13.16 7.16
N HIS A 91 -13.95 -13.43 8.41
CA HIS A 91 -14.76 -14.23 9.34
C HIS A 91 -16.06 -13.52 9.77
N GLU A 92 -16.08 -12.18 9.76
CA GLU A 92 -17.32 -11.43 10.01
C GLU A 92 -18.30 -11.45 8.82
N LEU A 93 -17.91 -12.05 7.68
CA LEU A 93 -18.81 -12.30 6.55
C LEU A 93 -19.06 -13.81 6.52
N GLU A 94 -20.32 -14.24 6.70
CA GLU A 94 -20.72 -15.66 6.72
C GLU A 94 -20.63 -16.35 5.33
N HIS A 95 -20.04 -15.66 4.37
CA HIS A 95 -19.79 -16.11 3.01
C HIS A 95 -18.41 -15.65 2.55
N ALA A 96 -17.94 -16.19 1.42
CA ALA A 96 -16.72 -15.69 0.81
C ALA A 96 -16.91 -14.21 0.44
N PRO A 97 -16.11 -13.29 1.02
CA PRO A 97 -16.34 -11.86 0.82
C PRO A 97 -15.92 -11.44 -0.58
N THR A 98 -16.67 -10.52 -1.19
CA THR A 98 -16.24 -9.90 -2.45
C THR A 98 -15.13 -8.87 -2.18
N PHE A 99 -14.43 -8.45 -3.23
CA PHE A 99 -13.44 -7.37 -3.09
C PHE A 99 -14.12 -6.08 -2.60
N ARG A 100 -15.33 -5.79 -3.09
CA ARG A 100 -16.10 -4.60 -2.73
C ARG A 100 -16.41 -4.58 -1.23
N GLU A 101 -16.86 -5.69 -0.67
CA GLU A 101 -17.20 -5.76 0.76
C GLU A 101 -15.98 -5.54 1.66
N LEU A 102 -14.84 -6.15 1.32
CA LEU A 102 -13.59 -5.92 2.05
C LEU A 102 -13.12 -4.47 1.94
N PHE A 103 -13.26 -3.87 0.75
CA PHE A 103 -12.88 -2.49 0.50
C PHE A 103 -13.74 -1.52 1.31
N ASP A 104 -15.06 -1.68 1.29
CA ASP A 104 -16.01 -0.85 2.03
C ASP A 104 -15.76 -0.90 3.55
N ARG A 105 -15.53 -2.10 4.11
CA ARG A 105 -15.24 -2.24 5.55
C ARG A 105 -13.96 -1.56 5.99
N THR A 106 -12.99 -1.40 5.07
CA THR A 106 -11.68 -0.81 5.37
C THR A 106 -11.61 0.68 5.03
N HIS A 107 -12.44 1.15 4.11
CA HIS A 107 -12.37 2.51 3.56
C HIS A 107 -13.65 3.33 3.75
N LYS A 108 -14.70 2.81 4.39
CA LYS A 108 -15.82 3.63 4.88
C LYS A 108 -15.56 4.09 6.31
N ARG A 109 -16.02 5.30 6.62
CA ARG A 109 -15.99 5.85 7.98
C ARG A 109 -16.97 5.06 8.85
N LYS A 110 -16.58 4.77 10.09
CA LYS A 110 -17.39 3.96 10.99
C LYS A 110 -18.72 4.64 11.29
N GLY A 111 -19.83 3.96 11.01
CA GLY A 111 -21.19 4.46 11.28
C GLY A 111 -21.77 5.37 10.19
N THR A 112 -21.10 5.49 9.05
CA THR A 112 -21.58 6.23 7.88
C THR A 112 -21.34 5.43 6.61
N ASP A 113 -22.05 5.75 5.54
CA ASP A 113 -21.78 5.15 4.22
C ASP A 113 -20.66 5.88 3.44
N ASP A 114 -20.14 6.97 4.00
CA ASP A 114 -19.11 7.80 3.38
C ASP A 114 -17.73 7.14 3.40
N TYR A 115 -17.01 7.27 2.27
CA TYR A 115 -15.61 6.87 2.18
C TYR A 115 -14.70 7.80 3.00
N VAL A 116 -13.56 7.26 3.45
CA VAL A 116 -12.54 7.99 4.21
C VAL A 116 -11.88 9.10 3.39
N SER A 117 -11.88 8.97 2.05
CA SER A 117 -11.32 9.96 1.13
C SER A 117 -12.02 9.96 -0.24
N GLU A 118 -11.90 11.06 -0.98
CA GLU A 118 -12.39 11.18 -2.36
C GLU A 118 -11.68 10.19 -3.32
N SER A 119 -10.38 9.98 -3.13
CA SER A 119 -9.61 8.99 -3.90
C SER A 119 -10.15 7.57 -3.72
N THR A 120 -10.58 7.20 -2.51
CA THR A 120 -11.21 5.90 -2.27
C THR A 120 -12.55 5.76 -2.97
N SER A 121 -13.36 6.82 -3.03
CA SER A 121 -14.60 6.85 -3.83
C SER A 121 -14.31 6.64 -5.32
N THR A 122 -13.30 7.34 -5.85
CA THR A 122 -12.91 7.22 -7.28
C THR A 122 -12.44 5.80 -7.64
N ILE A 123 -11.69 5.14 -6.74
CA ILE A 123 -11.26 3.74 -6.93
C ILE A 123 -12.47 2.81 -7.02
N VAL A 124 -13.45 3.03 -6.15
CA VAL A 124 -14.70 2.27 -6.09
C VAL A 124 -15.54 2.47 -7.35
N GLU A 125 -15.75 3.70 -7.80
CA GLU A 125 -16.49 4.00 -9.02
C GLU A 125 -15.83 3.36 -10.25
N THR A 126 -14.49 3.41 -10.29
CA THR A 126 -13.72 2.78 -11.37
C THR A 126 -13.85 1.26 -11.33
N TYR A 127 -13.81 0.67 -10.15
CA TYR A 127 -14.04 -0.76 -9.96
C TYR A 127 -15.44 -1.16 -10.43
N ASP A 128 -16.48 -0.47 -9.98
CA ASP A 128 -17.88 -0.78 -10.33
C ASP A 128 -18.12 -0.69 -11.83
N ARG A 129 -17.59 0.36 -12.48
CA ARG A 129 -17.66 0.48 -13.95
C ARG A 129 -16.94 -0.67 -14.65
N THR A 130 -15.74 -1.02 -14.19
CA THR A 130 -14.96 -2.11 -14.79
C THR A 130 -15.63 -3.47 -14.61
N MET A 131 -16.24 -3.70 -13.44
CA MET A 131 -17.02 -4.90 -13.19
C MET A 131 -18.24 -4.91 -14.10
N ALA A 132 -19.06 -3.87 -14.13
CA ALA A 132 -20.23 -3.80 -15.01
C ALA A 132 -19.90 -4.00 -16.51
N ASP A 133 -18.74 -3.50 -16.96
CA ASP A 133 -18.30 -3.64 -18.36
C ASP A 133 -17.80 -5.06 -18.70
N ARG A 134 -17.27 -5.80 -17.73
CA ARG A 134 -16.58 -7.08 -17.98
C ARG A 134 -17.25 -8.31 -17.36
N TYR A 135 -18.09 -8.11 -16.35
CA TYR A 135 -18.69 -9.14 -15.51
C TYR A 135 -20.09 -8.71 -15.07
N VAL A 136 -21.07 -9.60 -15.20
CA VAL A 136 -22.46 -9.28 -14.80
C VAL A 136 -22.61 -9.26 -13.27
N GLU A 137 -21.74 -9.94 -12.53
CA GLU A 137 -21.78 -10.06 -11.07
C GLU A 137 -20.40 -9.85 -10.43
N ASP A 138 -20.39 -9.27 -9.23
CA ASP A 138 -19.20 -9.14 -8.38
C ASP A 138 -18.88 -10.50 -7.73
N THR A 139 -18.00 -11.28 -8.37
CA THR A 139 -17.66 -12.63 -7.90
C THR A 139 -16.88 -12.58 -6.57
N PRO A 140 -17.10 -13.53 -5.64
CA PRO A 140 -16.34 -13.61 -4.39
C PRO A 140 -14.84 -13.55 -4.64
N SER A 141 -14.09 -12.88 -3.75
CA SER A 141 -12.65 -12.67 -3.87
C SER A 141 -11.88 -14.00 -3.74
N HIS A 142 -11.88 -14.79 -4.80
CA HIS A 142 -10.96 -15.90 -5.01
C HIS A 142 -9.83 -15.40 -5.91
N SER A 143 -8.60 -15.38 -5.36
CA SER A 143 -7.32 -15.46 -6.10
C SER A 143 -6.46 -14.21 -6.41
N TRP A 144 -6.52 -13.10 -5.67
CA TRP A 144 -5.38 -12.15 -5.70
C TRP A 144 -4.15 -12.62 -4.88
N ILE A 145 -4.25 -13.78 -4.23
CA ILE A 145 -3.09 -14.56 -3.75
C ILE A 145 -2.95 -15.79 -4.66
N ARG A 146 -2.55 -15.59 -5.91
CA ARG A 146 -1.90 -16.67 -6.66
C ARG A 146 -0.53 -16.85 -6.02
N ARG A 147 -0.34 -17.90 -5.23
CA ARG A 147 1.01 -18.35 -4.85
C ARG A 147 1.77 -18.64 -6.15
N PRO A 148 2.99 -18.13 -6.35
CA PRO A 148 3.82 -18.66 -7.42
C PRO A 148 4.19 -20.09 -7.05
N GLY A 149 3.76 -21.06 -7.86
CA GLY A 149 4.11 -22.48 -7.72
C GLY A 149 2.94 -23.39 -7.33
N SER A 150 2.08 -23.69 -8.28
CA SER A 150 1.37 -24.98 -8.34
C SER A 150 1.25 -25.40 -9.79
N THR A 151 2.33 -26.01 -10.25
CA THR A 151 2.38 -27.09 -11.23
C THR A 151 3.27 -28.15 -10.63
#